data_AF-A0A9W6U5U8-F1
#
_entry.id   AF-A0A9W6U5U8-F1
#
_cell.length_a   1.000
_cell.length_b   1.000
_cell.length_c   1.000
_cell.angle_alpha   90.00
_cell.angle_beta   90.00
_cell.angle_gamma   90.00
#
_symmetry.space_group_name_H-M   'P 1'
#
loop_
_entity.id
_entity.type
_entity.pdbx_description
1 polymer ?
#
loop_
_entity_poly.entity_id
_entity_poly.type
_entity_poly.pdbx_seq_one_letter_code
_entity_poly.pdbx_strand_id
1 'polypeptide(L)'
;MALQMKADDLKDFAWNLYLYFIAPGSPYEVSCTNLDRKSVQLRLGCPIKAMFEPIKENTMLVLKQDHKAFLQQLQAKTLKERLKAEKAGNAPQKTGFLSKFKVF
;
A
#
# COMPACT_ATOMS: atom_id res chain seq x y z
N MET A 1 -6.60 15.65 -14.09
CA MET A 1 -7.52 14.73 -14.79
C MET A 1 -8.38 14.05 -13.73
N ALA A 2 -9.62 14.48 -13.57
CA ALA A 2 -10.60 13.74 -12.77
C ALA A 2 -11.16 12.63 -13.67
N LEU A 3 -10.82 11.38 -13.39
CA LEU A 3 -11.44 10.22 -14.02
C LEU A 3 -12.94 10.24 -13.67
N GLN A 4 -13.77 10.66 -14.61
CA GLN A 4 -15.21 10.45 -14.53
C GLN A 4 -15.45 8.94 -14.65
N MET A 5 -15.52 8.24 -13.51
CA MET A 5 -15.95 6.84 -13.48
C MET A 5 -17.40 6.77 -13.96
N LYS A 6 -17.61 6.06 -15.08
CA LYS A 6 -18.96 5.70 -15.53
C LYS A 6 -19.55 4.70 -14.54
N ALA A 7 -20.89 4.59 -14.52
CA ALA A 7 -21.57 3.66 -13.62
C ALA A 7 -21.11 2.20 -13.82
N ASP A 8 -20.76 1.82 -15.05
CA ASP A 8 -20.22 0.50 -15.39
C ASP A 8 -18.86 0.24 -14.71
N ASP A 9 -18.00 1.27 -14.61
CA ASP A 9 -16.69 1.17 -13.97
C ASP A 9 -16.82 0.83 -12.47
N LEU A 10 -17.87 1.33 -11.80
CA LEU A 10 -18.10 1.04 -10.38
C LEU A 10 -18.46 -0.42 -10.17
N LYS A 11 -19.23 -1.01 -11.09
CA LYS A 11 -19.64 -2.41 -11.01
C LYS A 11 -18.46 -3.34 -11.24
N ASP A 12 -17.67 -3.08 -12.27
CA ASP A 12 -16.47 -3.86 -12.55
C ASP A 12 -15.45 -3.72 -11.42
N PHE A 13 -15.27 -2.51 -10.88
CA PHE A 13 -14.42 -2.28 -9.73
C PHE A 13 -14.88 -3.07 -8.49
N ALA A 14 -16.18 -3.06 -8.19
CA ALA A 14 -16.73 -3.79 -7.06
C ALA A 14 -16.57 -5.32 -7.21
N TRP A 15 -16.79 -5.85 -8.42
CA TRP A 15 -16.57 -7.26 -8.72
C TRP A 15 -15.10 -7.66 -8.58
N ASN A 16 -14.18 -6.85 -9.10
CA ASN A 16 -12.76 -7.10 -8.94
C ASN A 16 -12.35 -7.11 -7.47
N LEU A 17 -12.77 -6.13 -6.68
CA LEU A 17 -12.49 -6.12 -5.24
C LEU A 17 -13.04 -7.37 -4.55
N TYR A 18 -14.26 -7.77 -4.88
CA TYR A 18 -14.84 -8.98 -4.31
C TYR A 18 -14.03 -10.23 -4.68
N LEU A 19 -13.75 -10.46 -5.96
CA LEU A 19 -13.09 -11.68 -6.41
C LEU A 19 -11.65 -11.83 -5.91
N TYR A 20 -10.90 -10.75 -5.81
CA TYR A 20 -9.49 -10.79 -5.41
C TYR A 20 -9.26 -10.77 -3.89
N PHE A 21 -10.17 -10.18 -3.11
CA PHE A 21 -9.94 -9.92 -1.69
C PHE A 21 -11.04 -10.43 -0.75
N ILE A 22 -12.28 -10.61 -1.22
CA ILE A 22 -13.45 -10.88 -0.34
C ILE A 22 -14.09 -12.25 -0.62
N ALA A 23 -13.94 -12.82 -1.82
CA ALA A 23 -14.49 -14.11 -2.15
C ALA A 23 -13.78 -15.22 -1.33
N PRO A 24 -14.49 -16.27 -0.88
CA PRO A 24 -13.85 -17.39 -0.21
C PRO A 24 -12.80 -18.05 -1.11
N GLY A 25 -11.59 -18.25 -0.60
CA GLY A 25 -10.47 -18.79 -1.36
C GLY A 25 -9.85 -17.79 -2.34
N SER A 26 -10.13 -16.49 -2.18
CA SER A 26 -9.49 -15.47 -3.01
C SER A 26 -7.97 -15.41 -2.75
N PRO A 27 -7.17 -15.10 -3.77
CA PRO A 27 -5.70 -15.16 -3.67
C PRO A 27 -5.12 -14.20 -2.63
N TYR A 28 -5.82 -13.09 -2.37
CA TYR A 28 -5.43 -12.06 -1.40
C TYR A 28 -6.52 -11.85 -0.36
N GLU A 29 -7.20 -12.94 0.02
CA GLU A 29 -8.34 -12.90 0.93
C GLU A 29 -8.03 -12.13 2.22
N VAL A 30 -8.81 -11.09 2.50
CA VAL A 30 -8.72 -10.35 3.75
C VAL A 30 -9.63 -10.97 4.80
N SER A 31 -9.23 -10.85 6.06
CA SER A 31 -10.07 -11.28 7.18
C SER A 31 -11.28 -10.36 7.32
N CYS A 32 -12.47 -10.90 7.09
CA CYS A 32 -13.75 -10.22 7.31
C CYS A 32 -14.78 -11.20 7.87
N THR A 33 -15.84 -10.68 8.49
CA THR A 33 -16.90 -11.55 9.00
C THR A 33 -17.70 -12.19 7.87
N ASN A 34 -18.36 -13.31 8.15
CA ASN A 34 -19.31 -13.92 7.21
C ASN A 34 -20.48 -12.99 6.87
N LEU A 35 -20.87 -12.11 7.80
CA LEU A 35 -21.94 -11.14 7.59
C LEU A 35 -21.49 -10.07 6.59
N ASP A 36 -20.29 -9.50 6.75
CA ASP A 36 -19.76 -8.49 5.83
C ASP A 36 -19.62 -9.06 4.41
N ARG A 37 -19.11 -10.28 4.31
CA ARG A 37 -18.93 -10.97 3.03
C ARG A 37 -20.26 -11.16 2.30
N LYS A 38 -21.28 -11.67 2.99
CA LYS A 38 -22.63 -11.82 2.42
C LYS A 38 -23.23 -10.47 2.05
N SER A 39 -23.01 -9.44 2.88
CA SER A 39 -23.53 -8.10 2.62
C SER A 39 -22.95 -7.48 1.36
N VAL A 40 -21.63 -7.61 1.16
CA VAL A 40 -20.94 -7.20 -0.07
C VAL A 40 -21.46 -8.00 -1.26
N GLN A 41 -21.53 -9.33 -1.15
CA GLN A 41 -21.97 -10.21 -2.23
C GLN A 41 -23.38 -9.84 -2.74
N LEU A 42 -24.32 -9.58 -1.83
CA LEU A 42 -25.67 -9.13 -2.20
C LEU A 42 -25.66 -7.76 -2.89
N ARG A 43 -24.72 -6.88 -2.54
CA ARG A 43 -24.62 -5.53 -3.09
C ARG A 43 -23.96 -5.47 -4.47
N LEU A 44 -23.29 -6.53 -4.92
CA LEU A 44 -22.65 -6.58 -6.25
C LEU A 44 -23.64 -6.36 -7.41
N GLY A 45 -24.93 -6.63 -7.20
CA GLY A 45 -25.98 -6.33 -8.17
C GLY A 45 -26.27 -4.83 -8.34
N CYS A 46 -26.08 -4.03 -7.28
CA CYS A 46 -26.24 -2.58 -7.28
C CYS A 46 -25.19 -1.94 -6.36
N PRO A 47 -23.93 -1.80 -6.83
CA PRO A 47 -22.82 -1.37 -6.00
C PRO A 47 -22.95 0.08 -5.53
N ILE A 48 -22.50 0.35 -4.31
CA ILE A 48 -22.41 1.70 -3.75
C ILE A 48 -20.99 1.93 -3.23
N LYS A 49 -20.52 3.17 -3.25
CA LYS A 49 -19.15 3.52 -2.86
C LYS A 49 -18.76 3.04 -1.45
N ALA A 50 -19.73 3.03 -0.53
CA ALA A 50 -19.49 2.68 0.87
C ALA A 50 -19.62 1.17 1.18
N MET A 51 -19.90 0.32 0.20
CA MET A 51 -20.23 -1.10 0.47
C MET A 51 -19.08 -1.90 1.10
N PHE A 52 -17.84 -1.43 0.93
CA PHE A 52 -16.64 -2.07 1.48
C PHE A 52 -16.13 -1.41 2.76
N GLU A 53 -16.74 -0.31 3.24
CA GLU A 53 -16.19 0.43 4.39
C GLU A 53 -16.08 -0.37 5.68
N PRO A 54 -17.06 -1.20 6.08
CA PRO A 54 -16.91 -2.04 7.28
C PRO A 54 -15.68 -2.96 7.21
N ILE A 55 -15.43 -3.54 6.03
CA ILE A 55 -14.28 -4.42 5.81
C ILE A 55 -12.98 -3.63 5.83
N LYS A 56 -12.95 -2.45 5.20
CA LYS A 56 -11.79 -1.55 5.18
C LYS A 56 -11.44 -1.10 6.59
N GLU A 57 -12.41 -0.66 7.38
CA GLU A 57 -12.20 -0.24 8.77
C GLU A 57 -11.62 -1.37 9.63
N ASN A 58 -12.19 -2.57 9.54
CA ASN A 58 -11.67 -3.73 10.25
C ASN A 58 -10.24 -4.09 9.81
N THR A 59 -9.98 -4.10 8.50
CA THR A 59 -8.63 -4.36 7.95
C THR A 59 -7.62 -3.34 8.48
N MET A 60 -7.99 -2.06 8.52
CA MET A 60 -7.13 -1.00 9.06
C MET A 60 -6.86 -1.16 10.56
N LEU A 61 -7.84 -1.66 11.34
CA LEU A 61 -7.63 -1.94 12.76
C LEU A 61 -6.61 -3.07 12.97
N VAL A 62 -6.73 -4.16 12.22
CA VAL A 62 -5.77 -5.27 12.26
C VAL A 62 -4.36 -4.79 11.90
N LEU A 63 -4.22 -4.05 10.79
CA LEU A 63 -2.92 -3.50 10.39
C LEU A 63 -2.31 -2.57 11.45
N LYS A 64 -3.13 -1.79 12.15
CA LYS A 64 -2.67 -0.91 13.24
C LYS A 64 -2.19 -1.68 14.46
N GLN A 65 -2.80 -2.82 14.77
CA GLN A 65 -2.35 -3.68 15.87
C GLN A 65 -0.96 -4.25 15.59
N ASP A 66 -0.74 -4.73 14.36
CA ASP A 66 0.54 -5.33 13.96
C ASP A 66 1.64 -4.30 13.66
N HIS A 67 1.27 -3.03 13.48
CA HIS A 67 2.21 -1.96 13.13
C HIS A 67 3.41 -1.86 14.08
N LYS A 68 3.19 -1.99 15.39
CA LYS A 68 4.28 -1.89 16.38
C LYS A 68 5.27 -3.04 16.25
N ALA A 69 4.77 -4.26 16.07
CA ALA A 69 5.61 -5.44 15.88
C ALA A 69 6.40 -5.35 14.57
N PHE A 70 5.75 -4.89 13.49
CA PHE A 70 6.40 -4.63 12.22
C PHE A 70 7.55 -3.60 12.34
N LEU A 71 7.32 -2.48 13.05
CA LEU A 71 8.36 -1.48 13.31
C LEU A 71 9.57 -2.03 14.09
N GLN A 72 9.36 -3.02 14.95
CA GLN A 72 10.46 -3.67 15.68
C GLN A 72 11.28 -4.61 14.79
N GLN A 73 10.64 -5.23 13.79
CA GLN A 73 11.33 -6.05 12.78
C GLN A 73 12.10 -5.19 11.77
N LEU A 74 11.65 -3.96 11.53
CA LEU A 74 12.38 -3.01 10.70
C LEU A 74 13.73 -2.71 11.35
N GLN A 75 14.81 -3.18 10.73
CA GLN A 75 16.16 -2.78 11.07
C GLN A 75 16.40 -1.32 10.65
N ALA A 76 15.85 -0.38 11.43
CA ALA A 76 15.85 1.04 11.11
C ALA A 76 17.25 1.61 10.90
N LYS A 77 18.28 1.04 11.54
CA LYS A 77 19.69 1.37 11.30
C LYS A 77 20.11 1.00 9.88
N THR A 78 19.88 -0.25 9.48
CA THR A 78 20.18 -0.78 8.15
C THR A 78 19.46 -0.01 7.04
N LEU A 79 18.18 0.35 7.27
CA LEU A 79 17.41 1.15 6.32
C LEU A 79 17.95 2.58 6.18
N LYS A 80 18.33 3.22 7.29
CA LYS A 80 18.96 4.55 7.28
C LYS A 80 20.32 4.52 6.58
N GLU A 81 21.11 3.48 6.80
CA GLU A 81 22.41 3.29 6.15
C GLU A 81 22.26 3.06 4.64
N ARG A 82 21.31 2.21 4.22
CA ARG A 82 20.96 2.03 2.80
C ARG A 82 20.51 3.35 2.16
N LEU A 83 19.66 4.12 2.84
CA LEU A 83 19.22 5.44 2.36
C LEU A 83 20.39 6.43 2.22
N LYS A 84 21.33 6.44 3.16
CA LYS A 84 22.54 7.27 3.06
C LYS A 84 23.43 6.85 1.90
N ALA A 85 23.62 5.53 1.71
CA ALA A 85 24.42 4.98 0.61
C ALA A 85 23.79 5.29 -0.76
N GLU A 86 22.48 5.15 -0.91
CA GLU A 86 21.75 5.49 -2.14
C GLU A 86 21.86 7.00 -2.46
N LYS A 87 21.71 7.86 -1.45
CA LYS A 87 21.89 9.31 -1.61
C LYS A 87 23.33 9.71 -1.92
N ALA A 88 24.31 8.96 -1.42
CA ALA A 88 25.73 9.20 -1.72
C ALA A 88 26.13 8.70 -3.11
N GLY A 89 25.53 7.60 -3.60
CA GLY A 89 25.78 7.04 -4.94
C GLY A 89 25.27 7.93 -6.09
N ASN A 90 24.34 8.85 -5.81
CA ASN A 90 23.83 9.86 -6.75
C ASN A 90 24.44 11.26 -6.53
N ALA A 91 25.42 11.40 -5.63
CA ALA A 91 26.12 12.67 -5.48
C ALA A 91 27.15 12.82 -6.62
N PRO A 92 27.10 13.88 -7.44
CA PRO A 92 28.16 14.15 -8.39
C PRO A 92 29.48 14.28 -7.62
N GLN A 93 30.52 13.57 -8.07
CA GLN A 93 31.85 13.60 -7.48
C GLN A 93 32.27 15.06 -7.27
N LYS A 94 32.30 15.50 -6.00
CA LYS A 94 32.91 16.78 -5.65
C LYS A 94 34.40 16.63 -5.85
N THR A 95 34.88 17.02 -7.04
CA THR A 95 36.29 17.26 -7.31
C THR A 95 36.81 18.26 -6.28
N GLY A 96 37.59 17.78 -5.32
CA GLY A 96 38.12 18.57 -4.22
C GLY A 96 38.96 19.74 -4.75
N PHE A 97 38.74 20.92 -4.17
CA PHE A 97 39.36 22.19 -4.53
C PHE A 97 40.88 22.28 -4.22
N LEU A 98 41.53 21.17 -3.82
CA LEU A 98 42.93 21.16 -3.38
C LEU A 98 43.91 20.57 -4.41
N SER A 99 43.48 20.25 -5.64
CA SER A 99 44.39 19.74 -6.68
C SER A 99 45.25 20.83 -7.37
N LYS A 100 45.33 22.06 -6.82
CA LYS A 100 45.99 23.20 -7.48
C LYS A 100 47.22 23.78 -6.77
N PHE A 101 47.77 23.15 -5.72
CA PHE A 101 49.11 23.51 -5.25
C PHE A 101 50.14 22.51 -5.78
N LYS A 102 50.66 22.80 -6.98
CA LYS A 102 51.91 22.24 -7.46
C LYS A 102 53.02 23.13 -6.90
N VAL A 103 53.69 22.65 -5.85
CA VAL A 103 54.99 23.17 -5.42
C VAL A 103 55.97 22.80 -6.52
N PHE A 104 56.53 23.80 -7.21
CA PHE A 104 57.92 23.93 -7.66
C PHE A 104 58.07 25.31 -8.28
#